data_AF-A0A917X527-F1
#
_entry.id   AF-A0A917X527-F1
#
_cell.length_a   1.000
_cell.length_b   1.000
_cell.length_c   1.000
_cell.angle_alpha   90.00
_cell.angle_beta   90.00
_cell.angle_gamma   90.00
#
_symmetry.space_group_name_H-M   'P 1'
#
loop_
_entity.id
_entity.type
_entity.pdbx_description
1 polymer ?
#
loop_
_entity_poly.entity_id
_entity_poly.type
_entity_poly.pdbx_seq_one_letter_code
_entity_poly.pdbx_strand_id
1 'polypeptide(L)'
;MLGGGSSSNGDDPTAYDFERARDGLTPYEMALNGSAGVARGNRLLPWGTPWVRTTAVLVGHGIAELQVNGRRLPIPYHGHLIVVWGSRRPPTVTALDGAGRRVATATCPVSDSRQPPLR
;
A
#
# COMPACT_ATOMS: atom_id res chain seq x y z
N MET A 1 1.81 -19.57 33.27
CA MET A 1 3.10 -19.72 32.53
C MET A 1 2.85 -19.18 31.14
N LEU A 2 3.18 -17.90 30.84
CA LEU A 2 4.49 -17.38 30.42
C LEU A 2 5.09 -18.11 29.22
N GLY A 3 5.29 -17.37 28.13
CA GLY A 3 6.00 -17.82 26.94
C GLY A 3 6.03 -16.78 25.81
N GLY A 4 6.39 -15.53 26.13
CA GLY A 4 6.76 -14.54 25.12
C GLY A 4 8.21 -14.75 24.73
N GLY A 5 8.47 -15.09 23.47
CA GLY A 5 9.81 -15.19 22.89
C GLY A 5 10.04 -14.03 21.94
N SER A 6 10.72 -12.99 22.41
CA SER A 6 11.32 -11.97 21.56
C SER A 6 12.71 -12.44 21.17
N SER A 7 12.94 -12.70 19.88
CA SER A 7 14.27 -12.94 19.32
C SER A 7 14.55 -11.83 18.31
N SER A 8 15.48 -10.94 18.69
CA SER A 8 15.98 -9.86 17.86
C SER A 8 17.17 -10.40 17.06
N ASN A 9 16.89 -10.87 15.83
CA ASN A 9 17.87 -10.99 14.77
C ASN A 9 17.47 -9.98 13.69
N GLY A 10 18.44 -9.27 13.11
CA GLY A 10 18.24 -8.15 12.18
C GLY A 10 17.66 -8.50 10.81
N ASP A 11 16.66 -9.36 10.75
CA ASP A 11 15.73 -9.51 9.63
C ASP A 11 14.49 -8.67 9.95
N ASP A 12 14.14 -7.75 9.07
CA ASP A 12 13.02 -6.83 9.22
C ASP A 12 11.70 -7.64 9.39
N PRO A 13 11.16 -7.78 10.61
CA PRO A 13 10.08 -8.74 10.90
C PRO A 13 8.79 -8.42 10.12
N THR A 14 8.68 -7.19 9.61
CA THR A 14 7.54 -6.74 8.80
C THR A 14 7.52 -7.34 7.41
N ALA A 15 8.68 -7.52 6.76
CA ALA A 15 8.74 -7.99 5.39
C ALA A 15 8.38 -9.48 5.28
N TYR A 16 8.80 -10.29 6.24
CA TYR A 16 8.44 -11.71 6.34
C TYR A 16 6.92 -11.90 6.51
N ASP A 17 6.28 -11.09 7.35
CA ASP A 17 4.83 -11.14 7.53
C ASP A 17 4.08 -10.79 6.23
N PHE A 18 4.58 -9.80 5.47
CA PHE A 18 4.02 -9.46 4.16
C PHE A 18 4.25 -10.54 3.11
N GLU A 19 5.42 -11.18 3.10
CA GLU A 19 5.71 -12.32 2.23
C GLU A 19 4.77 -13.49 2.52
N ARG A 20 4.59 -13.83 3.79
CA ARG A 20 3.62 -14.85 4.22
C ARG A 20 2.19 -14.48 3.86
N ALA A 21 1.80 -13.22 4.00
CA ALA A 21 0.47 -12.75 3.60
C ALA A 21 0.30 -12.83 2.06
N ARG A 22 1.35 -12.52 1.31
CA ARG A 22 1.40 -12.62 -0.15
C ARG A 22 1.20 -14.06 -0.63
N ASP A 23 1.75 -15.04 0.08
CA ASP A 23 1.57 -16.46 -0.25
C ASP A 23 0.11 -16.93 -0.11
N GLY A 24 -0.72 -16.18 0.62
CA GLY A 24 -2.16 -16.40 0.69
C GLY A 24 -2.94 -15.88 -0.52
N LEU A 25 -2.31 -15.11 -1.42
CA LEU A 25 -2.96 -14.54 -2.61
C LEU A 25 -2.78 -15.44 -3.84
N THR A 26 -3.75 -15.40 -4.75
CA THR A 26 -3.54 -15.99 -6.08
C THR A 26 -2.52 -15.17 -6.88
N PRO A 27 -1.83 -15.75 -7.90
CA PRO A 27 -0.69 -15.08 -8.54
C PRO A 27 -0.96 -13.67 -9.08
N TYR A 28 -2.15 -13.41 -9.61
CA TYR A 28 -2.51 -12.12 -10.22
C TYR A 28 -3.48 -11.28 -9.37
N GLU A 29 -3.62 -11.65 -8.10
CA GLU A 29 -4.48 -10.94 -7.16
C GLU A 29 -3.78 -9.75 -6.53
N MET A 30 -4.58 -8.72 -6.27
CA MET A 30 -4.16 -7.48 -5.64
C MET A 30 -5.18 -7.13 -4.55
N ALA A 31 -4.72 -7.10 -3.31
CA ALA A 31 -5.50 -6.72 -2.15
C ALA A 31 -5.19 -5.27 -1.74
N LEU A 32 -6.24 -4.47 -1.51
CA LEU A 32 -6.14 -3.12 -0.98
C LEU A 32 -6.58 -3.13 0.48
N ASN A 33 -5.62 -2.95 1.39
CA ASN A 33 -5.83 -3.06 2.82
C ASN A 33 -5.71 -1.70 3.50
N GLY A 34 -6.72 -1.36 4.29
CA GLY A 34 -6.74 -0.14 5.08
C GLY A 34 -6.72 1.13 4.24
N SER A 35 -7.26 2.19 4.81
CA SER A 35 -6.98 3.52 4.31
C SER A 35 -6.88 4.45 5.50
N ALA A 36 -5.89 5.34 5.47
CA ALA A 36 -5.72 6.35 6.50
C ALA A 36 -5.67 7.74 5.85
N GLY A 37 -6.20 8.72 6.57
CA GLY A 37 -6.17 10.13 6.19
C GLY A 37 -5.59 10.97 7.32
N VAL A 38 -4.48 11.68 7.08
CA VAL A 38 -3.86 12.58 8.06
C VAL A 38 -3.88 14.01 7.52
N ALA A 39 -4.36 14.95 8.33
CA ALA A 39 -4.28 16.37 8.04
C ALA A 39 -2.97 16.98 8.55
N ARG A 40 -2.35 17.87 7.79
CA ARG A 40 -1.27 18.76 8.23
C ARG A 40 -1.85 20.06 8.80
N GLY A 41 -2.65 19.96 9.87
CA GLY A 41 -3.23 21.11 10.56
C GLY A 41 -3.76 22.21 9.61
N ASN A 42 -3.41 23.47 9.87
CA ASN A 42 -3.78 24.63 9.03
C ASN A 42 -2.85 24.90 7.85
N ARG A 43 -1.87 24.03 7.56
CA ARG A 43 -0.86 24.27 6.51
C ARG A 43 -1.08 23.34 5.32
N LEU A 44 -1.17 23.92 4.13
CA LEU A 44 -1.19 23.15 2.90
C LEU A 44 0.15 22.41 2.70
N LEU A 45 0.06 21.21 2.17
CA LEU A 45 1.21 20.47 1.64
C LEU A 45 1.61 21.06 0.27
N PRO A 46 2.81 20.74 -0.25
CA PRO A 46 3.29 21.23 -1.55
C PRO A 46 2.33 20.96 -2.72
N TRP A 47 1.43 19.99 -2.56
CA TRP A 47 0.40 19.60 -3.51
C TRP A 47 -1.00 20.18 -3.21
N GLY A 48 -1.07 21.29 -2.46
CA GLY A 48 -2.28 22.15 -2.37
C GLY A 48 -3.42 21.63 -1.49
N THR A 49 -3.20 20.59 -0.69
CA THR A 49 -4.19 20.03 0.25
C THR A 49 -3.58 19.91 1.64
N PRO A 50 -4.34 20.07 2.73
CA PRO A 50 -3.85 19.73 4.06
C PRO A 50 -3.89 18.21 4.30
N TRP A 51 -4.57 17.42 3.46
CA TRP A 51 -4.76 15.98 3.68
C TRP A 51 -3.76 15.13 2.90
N VAL A 52 -3.22 14.12 3.57
CA VAL A 52 -2.57 12.95 2.97
C VAL A 52 -3.47 11.75 3.16
N ARG A 53 -3.71 10.98 2.11
CA ARG A 53 -4.41 9.71 2.14
C ARG A 53 -3.45 8.59 1.78
N THR A 54 -3.62 7.43 2.41
CA THR A 54 -2.81 6.25 2.14
C THR A 54 -3.67 5.00 2.03
N THR A 55 -3.17 3.99 1.32
CA THR A 55 -3.69 2.62 1.36
C THR A 55 -2.53 1.65 1.20
N ALA A 56 -2.60 0.50 1.88
CA ALA A 56 -1.65 -0.57 1.67
C ALA A 56 -2.10 -1.43 0.50
N VAL A 57 -1.16 -1.85 -0.33
CA VAL A 57 -1.37 -2.75 -1.46
C VAL A 57 -0.52 -3.97 -1.24
N LEU A 58 -1.14 -5.15 -1.27
CA LEU A 58 -0.45 -6.43 -1.28
C LEU A 58 -0.71 -7.12 -2.61
N VAL A 59 0.35 -7.59 -3.28
CA VAL A 59 0.27 -8.18 -4.62
C VAL A 59 0.79 -9.61 -4.66
N GLY A 60 0.13 -10.48 -5.43
CA GLY A 60 0.56 -11.85 -5.68
C GLY A 60 1.87 -11.98 -6.47
N HIS A 61 2.40 -13.21 -6.55
CA HIS A 61 3.69 -13.54 -7.19
C HIS A 61 3.75 -13.31 -8.71
N GLY A 62 2.61 -13.24 -9.39
CA GLY A 62 2.51 -13.02 -10.84
C GLY A 62 2.51 -11.54 -11.27
N ILE A 63 2.52 -10.61 -10.31
CA ILE A 63 2.56 -9.17 -10.57
C ILE A 63 4.00 -8.68 -10.45
N ALA A 64 4.49 -8.02 -11.50
CA ALA A 64 5.87 -7.50 -11.59
C ALA A 64 5.93 -5.99 -11.38
N GLU A 65 4.84 -5.26 -11.69
CA GLU A 65 4.80 -3.80 -11.60
C GLU A 65 3.39 -3.30 -11.23
N LEU A 66 3.31 -2.22 -10.45
CA LEU A 66 2.10 -1.42 -10.32
C LEU A 66 2.23 -0.14 -11.13
N GLN A 67 1.12 0.26 -11.77
CA GLN A 67 0.95 1.59 -12.33
C GLN A 67 -0.08 2.38 -11.52
N VAL A 68 0.32 3.53 -11.00
CA VAL A 68 -0.53 4.44 -10.23
C VAL A 68 -0.54 5.80 -10.91
N ASN A 69 -1.69 6.22 -11.43
CA ASN A 69 -1.83 7.48 -12.20
C ASN A 69 -0.74 7.66 -13.27
N GLY A 70 -0.40 6.59 -13.99
CA GLY A 70 0.65 6.61 -15.03
C GLY A 70 2.07 6.35 -14.52
N ARG A 71 2.36 6.48 -13.23
CA ARG A 71 3.67 6.18 -12.64
C ARG A 71 3.83 4.69 -12.40
N ARG A 72 4.94 4.12 -12.89
CA ARG A 72 5.32 2.72 -12.70
C ARG A 72 6.11 2.54 -11.40
N LEU A 73 5.77 1.51 -10.64
CA LEU A 73 6.36 1.18 -9.35
C LEU A 73 6.74 -0.32 -9.37
N PRO A 74 8.03 -0.67 -9.28
CA PRO A 74 8.43 -2.07 -9.20
C PRO A 74 7.93 -2.69 -7.89
N ILE A 75 7.60 -3.98 -7.93
CA ILE A 75 7.12 -4.71 -6.75
C ILE A 75 8.31 -5.14 -5.88
N PRO A 76 8.36 -4.75 -4.60
CA PRO A 76 9.33 -5.31 -3.65
C PRO A 76 9.14 -6.82 -3.49
N TYR A 77 10.18 -7.55 -3.11
CA TYR A 77 10.13 -9.03 -2.99
C TYR A 77 8.99 -9.55 -2.10
N HIS A 78 8.63 -8.81 -1.05
CA HIS A 78 7.56 -9.16 -0.12
C HIS A 78 6.16 -8.70 -0.58
N GLY A 79 6.04 -8.10 -1.77
CA GLY A 79 4.76 -7.79 -2.42
C GLY A 79 3.95 -6.64 -1.82
N HIS A 80 4.46 -5.93 -0.82
CA HIS A 80 3.74 -4.87 -0.12
C HIS A 80 4.21 -3.47 -0.51
N LEU A 81 3.27 -2.57 -0.78
CA LEU A 81 3.52 -1.17 -1.11
C LEU A 81 2.51 -0.28 -0.40
N ILE A 82 2.91 0.96 -0.08
CA ILE A 82 1.99 2.00 0.38
C ILE A 82 1.78 3.00 -0.75
N VAL A 83 0.53 3.18 -1.18
CA VAL A 83 0.15 4.23 -2.13
C VAL A 83 -0.32 5.44 -1.36
N VAL A 84 0.30 6.59 -1.62
CA VAL A 84 0.03 7.87 -0.94
C VAL A 84 -0.48 8.90 -1.95
N TRP A 85 -1.54 9.64 -1.62
CA TRP A 85 -2.07 10.71 -2.48
C TRP A 85 -2.69 11.86 -1.69
N GLY A 86 -2.65 13.07 -2.28
CA GLY A 86 -3.25 14.28 -1.69
C GLY A 86 -4.63 14.66 -2.27
N SER A 87 -4.91 14.25 -3.51
CA SER A 87 -6.16 14.62 -4.21
C SER A 87 -7.39 14.03 -3.53
N ARG A 88 -8.53 14.72 -3.64
CA ARG A 88 -9.83 14.19 -3.19
C ARG A 88 -10.25 12.96 -3.99
N ARG A 89 -9.92 12.92 -5.29
CA ARG A 89 -10.15 11.74 -6.12
C ARG A 89 -9.10 10.69 -5.80
N PRO A 90 -9.48 9.48 -5.37
CA PRO A 90 -8.55 8.38 -5.17
C PRO A 90 -7.91 7.96 -6.49
N PRO A 91 -6.62 7.58 -6.49
CA PRO A 91 -5.95 7.08 -7.68
C PRO A 91 -6.46 5.68 -8.04
N THR A 92 -6.29 5.33 -9.30
CA THR A 92 -6.44 3.95 -9.78
C THR A 92 -5.08 3.26 -9.79
N VAL A 93 -5.04 2.05 -9.26
CA VAL A 93 -3.88 1.15 -9.25
C VAL A 93 -4.12 0.05 -10.26
N THR A 94 -3.16 -0.12 -11.16
CA THR A 94 -3.19 -1.16 -12.21
C THR A 94 -2.01 -2.10 -12.00
N ALA A 95 -2.26 -3.40 -11.94
CA ALA A 95 -1.21 -4.41 -11.81
C ALA A 95 -0.81 -4.95 -13.19
N LEU A 96 0.49 -5.07 -13.42
CA LEU A 96 1.09 -5.57 -14.65
C LEU A 96 1.92 -6.84 -14.37
N ASP A 97 1.86 -7.81 -15.28
CA ASP A 97 2.73 -8.99 -15.25
C ASP A 97 4.14 -8.68 -15.80
N GLY A 98 5.03 -9.69 -15.80
CA GLY A 98 6.39 -9.57 -16.32
C GLY A 98 6.49 -9.27 -17.83
N ALA A 99 5.40 -9.44 -18.59
CA ALA A 99 5.31 -9.06 -19.99
C ALA A 99 4.69 -7.66 -20.18
N GLY A 100 4.39 -6.95 -19.09
CA GLY A 100 3.74 -5.64 -19.10
C GLY A 100 2.24 -5.68 -19.40
N ARG A 101 1.61 -6.87 -19.34
CA ARG A 101 0.17 -7.00 -19.56
C ARG A 101 -0.58 -6.66 -18.29
N ARG A 102 -1.70 -5.97 -18.44
CA ARG A 102 -2.60 -5.66 -17.32
C ARG A 102 -3.33 -6.92 -16.84
N VAL A 103 -3.16 -7.25 -15.57
CA VAL A 103 -3.78 -8.43 -14.95
C VAL A 103 -4.83 -8.08 -13.89
N ALA A 104 -4.72 -6.91 -13.25
CA ALA A 104 -5.72 -6.41 -12.32
C ALA A 104 -5.83 -4.88 -12.32
N THR A 105 -6.96 -4.35 -11.85
CA THR A 105 -7.17 -2.91 -11.66
C THR A 105 -8.10 -2.68 -10.49
N ALA A 106 -7.76 -1.73 -9.61
CA ALA A 106 -8.61 -1.32 -8.51
C ALA A 106 -8.47 0.17 -8.22
N THR A 107 -9.52 0.79 -7.69
CA THR A 107 -9.49 2.17 -7.22
C THR A 107 -9.14 2.15 -5.73
N CYS A 108 -8.20 2.99 -5.30
CA CYS A 108 -7.86 3.08 -3.88
C CYS A 108 -9.10 3.44 -3.05
N PRO A 109 -9.33 2.78 -1.90
CA PRO A 109 -10.43 3.13 -1.03
C PRO A 109 -10.29 4.55 -0.51
N VAL A 110 -11.41 5.24 -0.38
CA VAL A 110 -11.48 6.51 0.37
C VAL A 110 -11.67 6.18 1.85
N SER A 111 -10.80 6.70 2.72
CA SER A 111 -11.05 6.62 4.16
C SER A 111 -12.24 7.50 4.52
N ASP A 112 -13.22 6.91 5.20
CA ASP A 112 -14.23 7.70 5.95
C ASP A 112 -13.65 8.19 7.30
N SER A 113 -12.58 7.55 7.77
CA SER A 113 -11.86 7.85 9.01
C SER A 113 -11.02 9.12 8.87
N ARG A 114 -11.60 10.28 9.20
CA ARG A 114 -10.86 11.53 9.42
C ARG A 114 -10.16 11.45 10.77
N GLN A 115 -8.92 10.95 10.83
CA GLN A 115 -8.13 11.12 12.04
C GLN A 115 -7.67 12.58 12.15
N PRO A 116 -7.89 13.25 13.29
CA PRO A 116 -7.40 14.61 13.50
C PRO A 116 -5.86 14.63 13.40
N PRO A 117 -5.26 15.80 13.07
CA PRO A 117 -3.81 15.94 13.01
C PRO A 117 -3.16 15.45 14.31
N LEU A 118 -2.04 14.72 14.20
CA LEU A 118 -1.18 14.40 15.34
C LEU A 118 -0.70 15.74 15.94
N ARG A 119 -0.97 15.94 17.24
CA ARG A 119 -0.57 17.12 18.01
C ARG A 119 0.90 17.04 18.41
#